data_AF-A0A1U6J3A5-F1
#
_entry.id   AF-A0A1U6J3A5-F1
#
_cell.length_a   1.000
_cell.length_b   1.000
_cell.length_c   1.000
_cell.angle_alpha   90.00
_cell.angle_beta   90.00
_cell.angle_gamma   90.00
#
_symmetry.space_group_name_H-M   'P 1'
#
loop_
_entity.id
_entity.type
_entity.pdbx_description
1 polymer ?
#
loop_
_entity_poly.entity_id
_entity_poly.type
_entity_poly.pdbx_seq_one_letter_code
_entity_poly.pdbx_strand_id
1 'polypeptide(L)'
;MDNFKILLKEMCEKTNLYCKLTNNKGDAIFNNLKVDSKTIIKKIRINNIIYRLYITEENENLKDFIEFTLNKFMEKSNTIQLLLQGEKSWNNFKNTILEKRGKLFIIDCNNKEEVFKILRNSYADEDVLIEEVFNQIILIGDLDEEKEHGLSLRESIIQNTGEKVYISVSNLDGTYNGLLKGYRKAKQAIDTGKALKIVPETYISSEMEIENIIHNLKNEYSKQLKDEYEEICKSLNNELILTIEEILRCNFSLTQASKNLYIHRNTLIYRVEKIKKETGYDIRNFKEATYLYVLYINSKRID
;
A
#
# COMPACT_ATOMS: atom_id res chain seq x y z
N MET A 1 -21.13 4.28 -4.81
CA MET A 1 -22.53 3.98 -5.20
C MET A 1 -22.95 4.65 -6.51
N ASP A 2 -22.47 5.85 -6.84
CA ASP A 2 -22.85 6.56 -8.07
C ASP A 2 -22.43 5.87 -9.39
N ASN A 3 -21.33 5.12 -9.40
CA ASN A 3 -20.89 4.37 -10.59
C ASN A 3 -21.90 3.27 -11.01
N PHE A 4 -22.56 2.59 -10.05
CA PHE A 4 -23.62 1.61 -10.36
C PHE A 4 -24.81 2.27 -11.02
N LYS A 5 -25.19 3.46 -10.55
CA LYS A 5 -26.32 4.22 -11.06
C LYS A 5 -26.09 4.67 -12.49
N ILE A 6 -24.87 5.12 -12.82
CA ILE A 6 -24.49 5.52 -14.19
C ILE A 6 -24.51 4.31 -15.13
N LEU A 7 -23.83 3.22 -14.75
CA LEU A 7 -23.78 2.02 -15.59
C LEU A 7 -25.18 1.41 -15.81
N LEU A 8 -25.96 1.26 -14.74
CA LEU A 8 -27.33 0.75 -14.85
C LEU A 8 -28.20 1.68 -15.69
N LYS A 9 -28.03 3.01 -15.57
CA LYS A 9 -28.74 3.97 -16.42
C LYS A 9 -28.40 3.77 -17.90
N GLU A 10 -27.12 3.73 -18.26
CA GLU A 10 -26.68 3.52 -19.65
C GLU A 10 -27.12 2.16 -20.22
N MET A 11 -27.03 1.10 -19.41
CA MET A 11 -27.53 -0.22 -19.77
C MET A 11 -29.04 -0.17 -20.04
N CYS A 12 -29.81 0.39 -19.12
CA CYS A 12 -31.26 0.48 -19.23
C CYS A 12 -31.73 1.32 -20.43
N GLU A 13 -31.02 2.43 -20.73
CA GLU A 13 -31.34 3.28 -21.88
C GLU A 13 -31.09 2.57 -23.23
N LYS A 14 -30.08 1.69 -23.30
CA LYS A 14 -29.74 0.96 -24.54
C LYS A 14 -30.51 -0.34 -24.73
N THR A 15 -30.99 -0.96 -23.65
CA THR A 15 -31.60 -2.30 -23.68
C THR A 15 -33.08 -2.31 -23.28
N ASN A 16 -33.69 -1.17 -22.99
CA ASN A 16 -35.07 -1.04 -22.51
C ASN A 16 -35.34 -1.86 -21.23
N LEU A 17 -34.29 -2.08 -20.42
CA LEU A 17 -34.35 -2.81 -19.15
C LEU A 17 -34.96 -1.93 -18.06
N TYR A 18 -35.90 -2.50 -17.29
CA TYR A 18 -36.47 -1.86 -16.10
C TYR A 18 -36.08 -2.65 -14.85
N CYS A 19 -35.33 -2.01 -13.96
CA CYS A 19 -34.87 -2.60 -12.71
C CYS A 19 -34.76 -1.59 -11.56
N LYS A 20 -34.74 -2.12 -10.34
CA LYS A 20 -34.35 -1.39 -9.14
C LYS A 20 -33.28 -2.19 -8.41
N LEU A 21 -32.24 -1.53 -7.95
CA LEU A 21 -31.18 -2.12 -7.15
C LEU A 21 -31.21 -1.51 -5.77
N THR A 22 -31.24 -2.33 -4.73
CA THR A 22 -31.11 -1.88 -3.33
C THR A 22 -29.94 -2.56 -2.63
N ASN A 23 -29.35 -1.88 -1.65
CA ASN A 23 -28.41 -2.52 -0.73
C ASN A 23 -29.13 -3.53 0.20
N ASN A 24 -28.36 -4.19 1.06
CA ASN A 24 -28.86 -5.12 2.07
C ASN A 24 -29.81 -4.46 3.10
N LYS A 25 -29.62 -3.16 3.39
CA LYS A 25 -30.46 -2.33 4.27
C LYS A 25 -31.78 -1.87 3.64
N GLY A 26 -31.93 -2.03 2.32
CA GLY A 26 -33.15 -1.67 1.57
C GLY A 26 -33.09 -0.29 0.91
N ASP A 27 -31.99 0.45 1.05
CA ASP A 27 -31.81 1.76 0.42
C ASP A 27 -31.68 1.58 -1.09
N ALA A 28 -32.42 2.39 -1.85
CA ALA A 28 -32.42 2.35 -3.30
C ALA A 28 -31.17 3.01 -3.89
N ILE A 29 -30.38 2.23 -4.63
CA ILE A 29 -29.16 2.68 -5.34
C ILE A 29 -29.53 3.14 -6.76
N PHE A 30 -30.45 2.39 -7.40
CA PHE A 30 -30.98 2.68 -8.73
C PHE A 30 -32.45 2.26 -8.78
N ASN A 31 -33.27 3.02 -9.50
CA ASN A 31 -34.66 2.65 -9.75
C ASN A 31 -35.15 3.34 -11.02
N ASN A 32 -35.53 2.55 -12.03
CA ASN A 32 -36.24 3.04 -13.20
C ASN A 32 -37.53 2.24 -13.48
N LEU A 33 -37.99 1.42 -12.53
CA LEU A 33 -39.21 0.61 -12.70
C LEU A 33 -40.41 1.50 -13.03
N LYS A 34 -41.23 1.07 -14.00
CA LYS A 34 -42.52 1.73 -14.31
C LYS A 34 -43.54 1.42 -13.22
N VAL A 35 -44.43 2.38 -12.97
CA VAL A 35 -45.62 2.19 -12.10
C VAL A 35 -46.41 0.97 -12.62
N ASP A 36 -46.85 0.10 -11.70
CA ASP A 36 -47.60 -1.14 -11.97
C ASP A 36 -46.84 -2.30 -12.66
N SER A 37 -45.51 -2.24 -12.72
CA SER A 37 -44.71 -3.37 -13.23
C SER A 37 -44.74 -4.56 -12.26
N LYS A 38 -45.14 -5.76 -12.72
CA LYS A 38 -44.88 -7.00 -11.98
C LYS A 38 -43.37 -7.25 -11.94
N THR A 39 -42.81 -7.30 -10.74
CA THR A 39 -41.37 -7.49 -10.52
C THR A 39 -41.10 -8.70 -9.65
N ILE A 40 -40.01 -9.38 -9.97
CA ILE A 40 -39.41 -10.43 -9.17
C ILE A 40 -38.18 -9.88 -8.45
N ILE A 41 -37.92 -10.41 -7.26
CA ILE A 41 -36.75 -10.05 -6.46
C ILE A 41 -35.73 -11.16 -6.60
N LYS A 42 -34.53 -10.80 -7.06
CA LYS A 42 -33.37 -11.70 -7.13
C LYS A 42 -32.25 -11.16 -6.26
N LYS A 43 -31.53 -12.06 -5.60
CA LYS A 43 -30.27 -11.72 -4.95
C LYS A 43 -29.17 -11.78 -6.01
N ILE A 44 -28.37 -10.73 -6.08
CA ILE A 44 -27.16 -10.70 -6.90
C ILE A 44 -25.98 -10.36 -5.99
N ARG A 45 -24.81 -10.92 -6.28
CA ARG A 45 -23.58 -10.66 -5.55
C ARG A 45 -22.71 -9.76 -6.41
N ILE A 46 -22.37 -8.58 -5.89
CA ILE A 46 -21.45 -7.65 -6.55
C ILE A 46 -20.28 -7.43 -5.58
N ASN A 47 -19.05 -7.80 -5.98
CA ASN A 47 -17.86 -7.80 -5.11
C ASN A 47 -18.12 -8.45 -3.73
N ASN A 48 -18.66 -9.68 -3.71
CA ASN A 48 -19.05 -10.41 -2.49
C ASN A 48 -20.16 -9.80 -1.63
N ILE A 49 -20.59 -8.56 -1.88
CA ILE A 49 -21.73 -7.93 -1.20
C ILE A 49 -23.04 -8.36 -1.88
N ILE A 50 -24.03 -8.71 -1.06
CA ILE A 50 -25.36 -9.14 -1.55
C ILE A 50 -26.26 -7.92 -1.72
N TYR A 51 -26.79 -7.76 -2.93
CA TYR A 51 -27.79 -6.75 -3.28
C TYR A 51 -29.12 -7.42 -3.63
N ARG A 52 -30.21 -6.65 -3.53
CA ARG A 52 -31.52 -7.05 -4.05
C ARG A 52 -31.76 -6.35 -5.38
N LEU A 53 -31.87 -7.14 -6.44
CA LEU A 53 -32.25 -6.70 -7.77
C LEU A 53 -33.75 -6.98 -7.95
N TYR A 54 -34.51 -5.92 -8.20
CA TYR A 54 -35.91 -5.95 -8.60
C TYR A 54 -35.94 -5.80 -10.10
N ILE A 55 -36.57 -6.73 -10.79
CA ILE A 55 -36.48 -6.91 -12.24
C ILE A 55 -37.84 -7.39 -12.73
N THR A 56 -38.28 -6.98 -13.92
CA THR A 56 -39.55 -7.48 -14.49
C THR A 56 -39.47 -8.97 -14.81
N GLU A 57 -40.59 -9.69 -14.72
CA GLU A 57 -40.65 -11.15 -15.00
C GLU A 57 -40.07 -11.49 -16.38
N GLU A 58 -40.37 -10.68 -17.41
CA GLU A 58 -39.87 -10.84 -18.78
C GLU A 58 -38.34 -10.81 -18.88
N ASN A 59 -37.66 -10.17 -17.93
CA ASN A 59 -36.22 -9.96 -17.93
C ASN A 59 -35.48 -10.92 -17.00
N GLU A 60 -36.14 -11.90 -16.36
CA GLU A 60 -35.55 -12.79 -15.35
C GLU A 60 -34.18 -13.37 -15.75
N ASN A 61 -34.06 -13.78 -17.02
CA ASN A 61 -32.85 -14.39 -17.58
C ASN A 61 -31.64 -13.43 -17.64
N LEU A 62 -31.85 -12.12 -17.52
CA LEU A 62 -30.79 -11.12 -17.53
C LEU A 62 -30.13 -10.95 -16.16
N LYS A 63 -30.63 -11.60 -15.11
CA LYS A 63 -30.07 -11.52 -13.76
C LYS A 63 -28.57 -11.83 -13.73
N ASP A 64 -28.15 -12.94 -14.34
CA ASP A 64 -26.74 -13.33 -14.35
C ASP A 64 -25.88 -12.40 -15.22
N PHE A 65 -26.44 -11.88 -16.30
CA PHE A 65 -25.76 -10.89 -17.15
C PHE A 65 -25.56 -9.55 -16.43
N ILE A 66 -26.57 -9.07 -15.68
CA ILE A 66 -26.49 -7.85 -14.88
C ILE A 66 -25.46 -8.05 -13.76
N GLU A 67 -25.52 -9.19 -13.05
CA GLU A 67 -24.56 -9.56 -12.02
C GLU A 67 -23.13 -9.61 -12.59
N PHE A 68 -22.92 -10.29 -13.72
CA PHE A 68 -21.62 -10.35 -14.41
C PHE A 68 -21.14 -8.96 -14.85
N THR A 69 -22.00 -8.15 -15.47
CA THR A 69 -21.63 -6.83 -15.98
C THR A 69 -21.26 -5.87 -14.86
N LEU A 70 -22.01 -5.89 -13.76
CA LEU A 70 -21.71 -5.09 -12.58
C LEU A 70 -20.39 -5.53 -11.94
N ASN A 71 -20.14 -6.83 -11.79
CA ASN A 71 -18.85 -7.33 -11.28
C ASN A 71 -17.68 -7.00 -12.21
N LYS A 72 -17.84 -7.19 -13.53
CA LYS A 72 -16.80 -6.88 -14.53
C LYS A 72 -16.48 -5.39 -14.59
N PHE A 73 -17.47 -4.52 -14.39
CA PHE A 73 -17.23 -3.08 -14.29
C PHE A 73 -16.49 -2.72 -13.00
N MET A 74 -16.78 -3.41 -11.89
CA MET A 74 -16.07 -3.24 -10.63
C MET A 74 -14.61 -3.71 -10.70
N GLU A 75 -14.32 -4.77 -11.46
CA GLU A 75 -12.94 -5.20 -11.77
C GLU A 75 -12.16 -4.15 -12.57
N LYS A 76 -12.82 -3.16 -13.18
CA LYS A 76 -12.22 -2.05 -13.95
C LYS A 76 -12.55 -0.67 -13.42
N SER A 77 -12.86 -0.55 -12.12
CA SER A 77 -13.01 0.77 -11.49
C SER A 77 -11.64 1.45 -11.44
N ASN A 78 -11.32 2.24 -12.47
CA ASN A 78 -10.11 3.07 -12.53
C ASN A 78 -10.33 4.41 -11.78
N THR A 79 -11.09 4.41 -10.68
CA THR A 79 -11.57 5.65 -10.07
C THR A 79 -10.41 6.47 -9.53
N ILE A 80 -9.54 5.86 -8.74
CA ILE A 80 -8.36 6.52 -8.20
C ILE A 80 -7.43 6.92 -9.35
N GLN A 81 -7.24 6.06 -10.34
CA GLN A 81 -6.38 6.38 -11.49
C GLN A 81 -6.87 7.64 -12.23
N LEU A 82 -8.17 7.72 -12.54
CA LEU A 82 -8.77 8.87 -13.21
C LEU A 82 -8.71 10.14 -12.35
N LEU A 83 -8.83 10.02 -11.02
CA LEU A 83 -8.60 11.14 -10.10
C LEU A 83 -7.15 11.62 -10.15
N LEU A 84 -6.17 10.71 -10.12
CA LEU A 84 -4.75 11.03 -10.20
C LEU A 84 -4.37 11.66 -11.55
N GLN A 85 -5.08 11.30 -12.63
CA GLN A 85 -4.91 11.89 -13.97
C GLN A 85 -5.65 13.23 -14.13
N GLY A 86 -6.49 13.63 -13.18
CA GLY A 86 -7.34 14.83 -13.28
C GLY A 86 -8.51 14.68 -14.24
N GLU A 87 -8.83 13.45 -14.67
CA GLU A 87 -9.92 13.14 -15.61
C GLU A 87 -11.29 13.04 -14.92
N LYS A 88 -11.32 12.92 -13.58
CA LYS A 88 -12.55 12.97 -12.77
C LYS A 88 -12.52 14.08 -11.74
N SER A 89 -13.67 14.70 -11.51
CA SER A 89 -13.85 15.69 -10.44
C SER A 89 -14.00 15.01 -9.08
N TRP A 90 -13.30 15.52 -8.07
CA TRP A 90 -13.44 15.09 -6.67
C TRP A 90 -14.88 15.16 -6.16
N ASN A 91 -15.68 16.11 -6.64
CA ASN A 91 -17.07 16.31 -6.21
C ASN A 91 -17.98 15.08 -6.44
N ASN A 92 -17.59 14.18 -7.34
CA ASN A 92 -18.31 12.95 -7.62
C ASN A 92 -18.12 11.88 -6.53
N PHE A 93 -17.26 12.14 -5.54
CA PHE A 93 -16.89 11.21 -4.48
C PHE A 93 -17.32 11.69 -3.10
N LYS A 94 -18.30 12.61 -3.06
CA LYS A 94 -18.89 13.08 -1.81
C LYS A 94 -19.49 11.93 -1.02
N ASN A 95 -19.23 11.90 0.29
CA ASN A 95 -19.66 10.84 1.22
C ASN A 95 -19.12 9.43 0.89
N THR A 96 -18.00 9.35 0.17
CA THR A 96 -17.29 8.07 -0.03
C THR A 96 -16.15 7.93 0.97
N ILE A 97 -15.55 6.75 1.04
CA ILE A 97 -14.36 6.49 1.87
C ILE A 97 -13.19 7.44 1.54
N LEU A 98 -13.11 7.95 0.30
CA LEU A 98 -12.07 8.90 -0.12
C LEU A 98 -12.16 10.25 0.62
N GLU A 99 -13.34 10.63 1.13
CA GLU A 99 -13.50 11.85 1.94
C GLU A 99 -13.29 11.64 3.45
N LYS A 100 -12.96 10.41 3.87
CA LYS A 100 -12.63 10.10 5.25
C LYS A 100 -11.12 10.19 5.46
N ARG A 101 -10.72 10.46 6.71
CA ARG A 101 -9.34 10.18 7.13
C ARG A 101 -9.12 8.68 7.12
N GLY A 102 -7.90 8.27 6.81
CA GLY A 102 -7.55 6.86 6.77
C GLY A 102 -6.15 6.65 6.24
N LYS A 103 -5.89 5.43 5.77
CA LYS A 103 -4.61 5.02 5.20
C LYS A 103 -4.75 4.67 3.74
N LEU A 104 -3.69 4.92 2.99
CA LEU A 104 -3.51 4.46 1.61
C LEU A 104 -2.31 3.52 1.58
N PHE A 105 -2.58 2.27 1.22
CA PHE A 105 -1.60 1.23 0.97
C PHE A 105 -1.37 1.13 -0.54
N ILE A 106 -0.11 1.17 -0.98
CA ILE A 106 0.29 0.75 -2.32
C ILE A 106 0.96 -0.61 -2.20
N ILE A 107 0.47 -1.57 -2.97
CA ILE A 107 0.95 -2.95 -3.03
C ILE A 107 1.49 -3.20 -4.43
N ASP A 108 2.78 -3.48 -4.51
CA ASP A 108 3.52 -3.72 -5.74
C ASP A 108 3.96 -5.20 -5.78
N CYS A 109 3.36 -5.95 -6.72
CA CYS A 109 3.45 -7.40 -6.85
C CYS A 109 3.33 -7.82 -8.32
N ASN A 110 3.75 -9.05 -8.65
CA ASN A 110 3.61 -9.58 -10.01
C ASN A 110 2.21 -10.19 -10.22
N ASN A 111 1.78 -11.09 -9.34
CA ASN A 111 0.48 -11.77 -9.43
C ASN A 111 -0.67 -10.97 -8.80
N LYS A 112 -1.07 -9.88 -9.48
CA LYS A 112 -2.15 -9.01 -9.01
C LYS A 112 -3.48 -9.74 -8.83
N GLU A 113 -3.82 -10.69 -9.69
CA GLU A 113 -5.09 -11.42 -9.63
C GLU A 113 -5.24 -12.18 -8.31
N GLU A 114 -4.20 -12.89 -7.88
CA GLU A 114 -4.22 -13.63 -6.62
C GLU A 114 -4.21 -12.67 -5.42
N VAL A 115 -3.41 -11.60 -5.48
CA VAL A 115 -3.38 -10.58 -4.43
C VAL A 115 -4.76 -9.92 -4.28
N PHE A 116 -5.48 -9.64 -5.37
CA PHE A 116 -6.85 -9.14 -5.30
C PHE A 116 -7.79 -10.09 -4.57
N LYS A 117 -7.68 -11.40 -4.78
CA LYS A 117 -8.50 -12.39 -4.06
C LYS A 117 -8.19 -12.37 -2.57
N ILE A 118 -6.91 -12.34 -2.20
CA ILE A 118 -6.46 -12.25 -0.81
C ILE A 118 -7.06 -11.01 -0.15
N LEU A 119 -6.89 -9.83 -0.75
CA LEU A 119 -7.41 -8.58 -0.20
C LEU A 119 -8.93 -8.59 -0.09
N ARG A 120 -9.66 -9.02 -1.14
CA ARG A 120 -11.13 -9.10 -1.10
C ARG A 120 -11.65 -10.05 -0.03
N ASN A 121 -10.92 -11.12 0.27
CA ASN A 121 -11.28 -12.05 1.34
C ASN A 121 -10.92 -11.48 2.72
N SER A 122 -9.75 -10.88 2.87
CA SER A 122 -9.29 -10.30 4.15
C SER A 122 -10.14 -9.12 4.61
N TYR A 123 -10.65 -8.32 3.69
CA TYR A 123 -11.42 -7.09 3.99
C TYR A 123 -12.90 -7.20 3.58
N ALA A 124 -13.46 -8.41 3.54
CA ALA A 124 -14.82 -8.65 3.03
C ALA A 124 -15.91 -7.90 3.83
N ASP A 125 -15.69 -7.71 5.12
CA ASP A 125 -16.63 -7.06 6.06
C ASP A 125 -16.21 -5.62 6.44
N GLU A 126 -15.13 -5.10 5.83
CA GLU A 126 -14.60 -3.77 6.11
C GLU A 126 -15.02 -2.77 5.02
N ASP A 127 -15.22 -1.51 5.42
CA ASP A 127 -15.40 -0.40 4.48
C ASP A 127 -14.01 -0.04 3.93
N VAL A 128 -13.60 -0.70 2.85
CA VAL A 128 -12.34 -0.43 2.13
C VAL A 128 -12.55 -0.26 0.63
N LEU A 129 -11.64 0.47 -0.01
CA LEU A 129 -11.55 0.61 -1.45
C LEU A 129 -10.29 -0.09 -1.95
N ILE A 130 -10.45 -1.06 -2.85
CA ILE A 130 -9.34 -1.80 -3.47
C ILE A 130 -9.43 -1.62 -4.99
N GLU A 131 -8.43 -1.01 -5.61
CA GLU A 131 -8.38 -0.75 -7.06
C GLU A 131 -6.99 -1.00 -7.65
N GLU A 132 -6.94 -1.39 -8.92
CA GLU A 132 -5.68 -1.41 -9.67
C GLU A 132 -5.44 -0.01 -10.23
N VAL A 133 -4.25 0.53 -9.98
CA VAL A 133 -3.85 1.88 -10.37
C VAL A 133 -2.41 1.83 -10.87
N PHE A 134 -2.20 2.17 -12.14
CA PHE A 134 -0.87 2.18 -12.77
C PHE A 134 -0.04 0.91 -12.51
N ASN A 135 -0.64 -0.27 -12.68
CA ASN A 135 0.00 -1.59 -12.47
C ASN A 135 0.35 -1.91 -11.00
N GLN A 136 -0.19 -1.16 -10.04
CA GLN A 136 -0.09 -1.45 -8.61
C GLN A 136 -1.49 -1.59 -8.02
N ILE A 137 -1.61 -2.25 -6.87
CA ILE A 137 -2.90 -2.34 -6.17
C ILE A 137 -2.91 -1.28 -5.07
N ILE A 138 -3.98 -0.48 -5.02
CA ILE A 138 -4.22 0.48 -3.95
C ILE A 138 -5.32 -0.05 -3.06
N LEU A 139 -5.06 -0.03 -1.74
CA LEU A 139 -6.03 -0.28 -0.69
C LEU A 139 -6.18 1.00 0.15
N ILE A 140 -7.40 1.53 0.25
CA ILE A 140 -7.75 2.67 1.08
C ILE A 140 -8.77 2.23 2.13
N GLY A 141 -8.51 2.53 3.39
CA GLY A 141 -9.33 2.11 4.51
C GLY A 141 -9.02 2.86 5.79
N ASP A 142 -9.89 2.74 6.78
CA ASP A 142 -9.58 3.10 8.16
C ASP A 142 -8.87 1.91 8.81
N LEU A 143 -7.55 1.87 8.66
CA LEU A 143 -6.70 0.76 9.08
C LEU A 143 -5.73 1.27 10.15
N ASP A 144 -5.92 0.82 11.38
CA ASP A 144 -5.06 1.14 12.51
C ASP A 144 -3.74 0.35 12.46
N GLU A 145 -2.78 0.75 13.30
CA GLU A 145 -1.49 0.06 13.45
C GLU A 145 -0.78 -0.17 12.10
N GLU A 146 -0.66 0.88 11.27
CA GLU A 146 -0.30 0.78 9.85
C GLU A 146 0.93 -0.07 9.55
N LYS A 147 1.90 -0.08 10.47
CA LYS A 147 3.14 -0.83 10.36
C LYS A 147 2.92 -2.32 10.57
N GLU A 148 2.25 -2.71 11.65
CA GLU A 148 1.96 -4.10 11.96
C GLU A 148 0.96 -4.69 10.96
N HIS A 149 -0.02 -3.88 10.55
CA HIS A 149 -0.98 -4.24 9.52
C HIS A 149 -0.29 -4.48 8.16
N GLY A 150 0.59 -3.56 7.74
CA GLY A 150 1.35 -3.69 6.49
C GLY A 150 2.32 -4.87 6.50
N LEU A 151 2.92 -5.20 7.64
CA LEU A 151 3.79 -6.38 7.79
C LEU A 151 2.97 -7.67 7.68
N SER A 152 1.87 -7.77 8.43
CA SER A 152 0.98 -8.93 8.44
C SER A 152 0.37 -9.18 7.05
N LEU A 153 -0.06 -8.12 6.37
CA LEU A 153 -0.58 -8.21 5.01
C LEU A 153 0.47 -8.71 4.02
N ARG A 154 1.69 -8.16 4.10
CA ARG A 154 2.83 -8.61 3.28
C ARG A 154 3.11 -10.09 3.50
N GLU A 155 3.17 -10.54 4.76
CA GLU A 155 3.42 -11.94 5.09
C GLU A 155 2.32 -12.86 4.55
N SER A 156 1.05 -12.49 4.73
CA SER A 156 -0.09 -13.22 4.17
C SER A 156 0.01 -13.35 2.65
N ILE A 157 0.33 -12.27 1.93
CA ILE A 157 0.51 -12.30 0.48
C ILE A 157 1.65 -13.25 0.10
N ILE A 158 2.82 -13.14 0.73
CA ILE A 158 3.99 -13.99 0.43
C ILE A 158 3.67 -15.47 0.69
N GLN A 159 2.96 -15.79 1.77
CA GLN A 159 2.60 -17.17 2.11
C GLN A 159 1.63 -17.80 1.09
N ASN A 160 0.71 -17.01 0.53
CA ASN A 160 -0.29 -17.50 -0.42
C ASN A 160 0.21 -17.51 -1.87
N THR A 161 1.08 -16.57 -2.27
CA THR A 161 1.54 -16.44 -3.66
C THR A 161 2.94 -17.00 -3.90
N GLY A 162 3.78 -17.08 -2.86
CA GLY A 162 5.20 -17.39 -2.99
C GLY A 162 6.02 -16.28 -3.65
N GLU A 163 5.43 -15.12 -3.95
CA GLU A 163 6.07 -14.03 -4.65
C GLU A 163 6.53 -12.91 -3.72
N LYS A 164 7.58 -12.20 -4.15
CA LYS A 164 8.02 -10.99 -3.47
C LYS A 164 6.99 -9.87 -3.67
N VAL A 165 6.59 -9.24 -2.56
CA VAL A 165 5.67 -8.09 -2.54
C VAL A 165 6.29 -6.94 -1.78
N TYR A 166 6.02 -5.72 -2.26
CA TYR A 166 6.39 -4.48 -1.61
C TYR A 166 5.13 -3.74 -1.21
N ILE A 167 5.07 -3.28 0.03
CA ILE A 167 3.94 -2.51 0.55
C ILE A 167 4.44 -1.17 1.03
N SER A 168 3.71 -0.10 0.74
CA SER A 168 3.95 1.20 1.36
C SER A 168 2.66 1.77 1.89
N VAL A 169 2.75 2.58 2.94
CA VAL A 169 1.60 3.18 3.61
C VAL A 169 1.77 4.68 3.73
N SER A 170 0.68 5.42 3.48
CA SER A 170 0.59 6.86 3.68
C SER A 170 -0.73 7.25 4.33
N ASN A 171 -0.76 8.41 4.97
CA ASN A 171 -1.95 8.96 5.59
C ASN A 171 -2.80 9.74 4.58
N LEU A 172 -4.11 9.60 4.69
CA LEU A 172 -5.11 10.40 3.98
C LEU A 172 -5.85 11.31 4.94
N ASP A 173 -6.12 12.54 4.50
CA ASP A 173 -6.84 13.55 5.28
C ASP A 173 -8.31 13.72 4.87
N GLY A 174 -8.79 12.93 3.90
CA GLY A 174 -10.13 13.03 3.34
C GLY A 174 -10.29 14.10 2.26
N THR A 175 -9.20 14.66 1.74
CA THR A 175 -9.23 15.67 0.67
C THR A 175 -8.58 15.16 -0.61
N TYR A 176 -8.93 15.77 -1.75
CA TYR A 176 -8.27 15.50 -3.03
C TYR A 176 -6.75 15.71 -2.96
N ASN A 177 -6.31 16.82 -2.36
CA ASN A 177 -4.89 17.09 -2.19
C ASN A 177 -4.21 16.08 -1.26
N GLY A 178 -4.93 15.61 -0.23
CA GLY A 178 -4.51 14.50 0.61
C GLY A 178 -4.29 13.22 -0.17
N LEU A 179 -5.23 12.84 -1.06
CA LEU A 179 -5.08 11.68 -1.95
C LEU A 179 -3.85 11.83 -2.85
N LEU A 180 -3.69 12.97 -3.53
CA LEU A 180 -2.54 13.22 -4.40
C LEU A 180 -1.21 13.11 -3.64
N LYS A 181 -1.15 13.73 -2.45
CA LYS A 181 0.05 13.74 -1.60
C LYS A 181 0.34 12.33 -1.04
N GLY A 182 -0.68 11.65 -0.55
CA GLY A 182 -0.59 10.29 -0.02
C GLY A 182 -0.07 9.31 -1.07
N TYR A 183 -0.71 9.29 -2.24
CA TYR A 183 -0.27 8.45 -3.36
C TYR A 183 1.18 8.72 -3.76
N ARG A 184 1.57 9.99 -3.95
CA ARG A 184 2.95 10.35 -4.30
C ARG A 184 3.96 9.90 -3.26
N LYS A 185 3.65 10.10 -1.97
CA LYS A 185 4.53 9.69 -0.86
C LYS A 185 4.67 8.18 -0.77
N ALA A 186 3.57 7.44 -0.86
CA ALA A 186 3.59 5.97 -0.87
C ALA A 186 4.36 5.43 -2.09
N LYS A 187 4.12 6.01 -3.28
CA LYS A 187 4.84 5.62 -4.49
C LYS A 187 6.34 5.85 -4.37
N GLN A 188 6.74 7.02 -3.88
CA GLN A 188 8.14 7.35 -3.60
C GLN A 188 8.75 6.37 -2.58
N ALA A 189 8.01 5.98 -1.54
CA ALA A 189 8.47 5.01 -0.55
C ALA A 189 8.77 3.62 -1.17
N ILE A 190 7.91 3.13 -2.08
CA ILE A 190 8.18 1.89 -2.84
C ILE A 190 9.46 2.02 -3.66
N ASP A 191 9.59 3.10 -4.42
CA ASP A 191 10.71 3.29 -5.34
C ASP A 191 12.03 3.42 -4.56
N THR A 192 12.05 4.23 -3.48
CA THR A 192 13.18 4.35 -2.56
C THR A 192 13.52 3.04 -1.87
N GLY A 193 12.52 2.32 -1.35
CA GLY A 193 12.71 1.04 -0.66
C GLY A 193 13.31 -0.03 -1.55
N LYS A 194 12.87 -0.10 -2.82
CA LYS A 194 13.44 -0.97 -3.85
C LYS A 194 14.88 -0.59 -4.18
N ALA A 195 15.13 0.70 -4.48
CA ALA A 195 16.45 1.19 -4.88
C ALA A 195 17.52 0.97 -3.80
N LEU A 196 17.15 1.14 -2.52
CA LEU A 196 18.05 1.02 -1.37
C LEU A 196 18.02 -0.36 -0.70
N LYS A 197 17.25 -1.32 -1.24
CA LYS A 197 17.07 -2.68 -0.69
C LYS A 197 16.69 -2.67 0.81
N ILE A 198 15.75 -1.81 1.18
CA ILE A 198 15.30 -1.68 2.56
C ILE A 198 14.44 -2.89 2.93
N VAL A 199 14.75 -3.46 4.09
CA VAL A 199 14.04 -4.60 4.68
C VAL A 199 13.46 -4.22 6.05
N PRO A 200 12.28 -4.72 6.42
CA PRO A 200 11.34 -5.48 5.56
C PRO A 200 10.79 -4.63 4.42
N GLU A 201 10.31 -5.24 3.33
CA GLU A 201 9.71 -4.55 2.18
C GLU A 201 8.31 -3.95 2.47
N THR A 202 8.12 -3.42 3.68
CA THR A 202 6.94 -2.66 4.12
C THR A 202 7.42 -1.28 4.57
N TYR A 203 6.89 -0.24 3.94
CA TYR A 203 7.43 1.12 4.04
C TYR A 203 6.42 2.12 4.55
N ILE A 204 6.68 2.73 5.70
CA ILE A 204 5.85 3.83 6.21
C ILE A 204 6.39 5.13 5.62
N SER A 205 5.61 5.78 4.74
CA SER A 205 6.10 6.93 3.97
C SER A 205 6.49 8.15 4.81
N SER A 206 6.02 8.24 6.05
CA SER A 206 6.41 9.27 7.04
C SER A 206 7.63 8.89 7.90
N GLU A 207 8.26 7.75 7.63
CA GLU A 207 9.49 7.27 8.29
C GLU A 207 10.66 7.16 7.30
N MET A 208 10.53 7.69 6.08
CA MET A 208 11.50 7.48 4.97
C MET A 208 12.23 8.75 4.52
N GLU A 209 12.21 9.82 5.30
CA GLU A 209 12.78 11.11 4.90
C GLU A 209 14.28 11.03 4.59
N ILE A 210 15.06 10.30 5.40
CA ILE A 210 16.51 10.16 5.20
C ILE A 210 16.80 9.30 3.96
N GLU A 211 16.09 8.20 3.82
CA GLU A 211 16.18 7.26 2.71
C GLU A 211 15.85 7.94 1.40
N ASN A 212 14.81 8.79 1.41
CA ASN A 212 14.44 9.60 0.26
C ASN A 212 15.54 10.60 -0.11
N ILE A 213 16.21 11.22 0.87
CA ILE A 213 17.37 12.09 0.61
C ILE A 213 18.49 11.27 -0.05
N ILE A 214 18.82 10.10 0.49
CA ILE A 214 19.88 9.22 -0.02
C ILE A 214 19.59 8.77 -1.46
N HIS A 215 18.35 8.35 -1.73
CA HIS A 215 17.92 7.92 -3.06
C HIS A 215 18.05 9.04 -4.09
N ASN A 216 17.84 10.30 -3.69
CA ASN A 216 17.94 11.46 -4.57
C ASN A 216 19.35 12.07 -4.65
N LEU A 217 20.37 11.46 -4.02
CA LEU A 217 21.74 11.91 -4.19
C LEU A 217 22.21 11.71 -5.63
N LYS A 218 22.94 12.70 -6.16
CA LYS A 218 23.63 12.61 -7.45
C LYS A 218 24.57 11.40 -7.45
N ASN A 219 24.62 10.68 -8.57
CA ASN A 219 25.38 9.44 -8.69
C ASN A 219 26.87 9.61 -8.33
N GLU A 220 27.49 10.74 -8.70
CA GLU A 220 28.89 11.03 -8.33
C GLU A 220 29.10 11.05 -6.81
N TYR A 221 28.20 11.73 -6.08
CA TYR A 221 28.30 11.82 -4.61
C TYR A 221 27.91 10.50 -3.94
N SER A 222 26.89 9.81 -4.47
CA SER A 222 26.51 8.47 -4.00
C SER A 222 27.67 7.47 -4.15
N LYS A 223 28.42 7.53 -5.26
CA LYS A 223 29.62 6.72 -5.45
C LYS A 223 30.71 7.05 -4.43
N GLN A 224 30.98 8.33 -4.18
CA GLN A 224 31.96 8.75 -3.16
C GLN A 224 31.61 8.20 -1.77
N LEU A 225 30.33 8.28 -1.37
CA LEU A 225 29.87 7.73 -0.09
C LEU A 225 29.99 6.20 -0.04
N LYS A 226 29.79 5.51 -1.17
CA LYS A 226 29.95 4.05 -1.24
C LYS A 226 31.42 3.65 -1.10
N ASP A 227 32.31 4.33 -1.83
CA ASP A 227 33.76 4.11 -1.73
C ASP A 227 34.26 4.36 -0.29
N GLU A 228 33.76 5.42 0.38
CA GLU A 228 34.08 5.69 1.79
C GLU A 228 33.60 4.57 2.73
N TYR A 229 32.37 4.06 2.54
CA TYR A 229 31.86 2.94 3.35
C TYR A 229 32.70 1.68 3.16
N GLU A 230 33.14 1.38 1.93
CA GLU A 230 34.01 0.24 1.63
C GLU A 230 35.37 0.36 2.32
N GLU A 231 35.99 1.56 2.36
CA GLU A 231 37.23 1.79 3.10
C GLU A 231 37.06 1.59 4.61
N ILE A 232 35.94 2.05 5.19
CA ILE A 232 35.59 1.75 6.59
C ILE A 232 35.46 0.24 6.82
N CYS A 233 34.79 -0.48 5.91
CA CYS A 233 34.67 -1.93 6.05
C CYS A 233 36.01 -2.66 5.95
N LYS A 234 36.94 -2.19 5.12
CA LYS A 234 38.30 -2.79 5.00
C LYS A 234 39.13 -2.67 6.28
N SER A 235 38.89 -1.64 7.11
CA SER A 235 39.60 -1.47 8.38
C SER A 235 39.00 -2.32 9.52
N LEU A 236 37.82 -2.92 9.29
CA LEU A 236 37.07 -3.69 10.28
C LEU A 236 37.09 -5.18 9.95
N ASN A 237 37.01 -6.01 10.99
CA ASN A 237 36.70 -7.42 10.80
C ASN A 237 35.17 -7.64 10.61
N ASN A 238 34.78 -8.80 10.10
CA ASN A 238 33.36 -9.14 9.85
C ASN A 238 32.48 -9.01 11.10
N GLU A 239 33.02 -9.30 12.29
CA GLU A 239 32.29 -9.19 13.56
C GLU A 239 31.90 -7.73 13.87
N LEU A 240 32.80 -6.78 13.63
CA LEU A 240 32.54 -5.35 13.85
C LEU A 240 31.63 -4.78 12.76
N ILE A 241 31.77 -5.21 11.50
CA ILE A 241 30.86 -4.83 10.42
C ILE A 241 29.43 -5.25 10.77
N LEU A 242 29.21 -6.52 11.12
CA LEU A 242 27.90 -7.03 11.57
C LEU A 242 27.37 -6.27 12.79
N THR A 243 28.27 -5.85 13.69
CA THR A 243 27.89 -5.04 14.86
C THR A 243 27.38 -3.66 14.45
N ILE A 244 28.04 -2.98 13.50
CA ILE A 244 27.56 -1.70 12.96
C ILE A 244 26.20 -1.89 12.32
N GLU A 245 26.08 -2.86 11.40
CA GLU A 245 24.81 -3.09 10.70
C GLU A 245 23.65 -3.35 11.65
N GLU A 246 23.88 -4.14 12.71
CA GLU A 246 22.82 -4.47 13.66
C GLU A 246 22.44 -3.29 14.54
N ILE A 247 23.41 -2.47 14.96
CA ILE A 247 23.13 -1.23 15.69
C ILE A 247 22.30 -0.28 14.81
N LEU A 248 22.66 -0.13 13.53
CA LEU A 248 21.92 0.70 12.57
C LEU A 248 20.49 0.17 12.35
N ARG A 249 20.32 -1.15 12.17
CA ARG A 249 18.99 -1.79 12.06
C ARG A 249 18.13 -1.60 13.31
N CYS A 250 18.74 -1.54 14.48
CA CYS A 250 18.06 -1.38 15.77
C CYS A 250 17.83 0.09 16.17
N ASN A 251 17.89 1.05 15.24
CA ASN A 251 17.80 2.49 15.53
C ASN A 251 18.76 2.91 16.66
N PHE A 252 19.99 2.41 16.61
CA PHE A 252 21.05 2.63 17.59
C PHE A 252 20.76 2.10 19.01
N SER A 253 19.72 1.26 19.19
CA SER A 253 19.44 0.59 20.45
C SER A 253 20.47 -0.50 20.74
N LEU A 254 21.46 -0.18 21.58
CA LEU A 254 22.47 -1.15 22.03
C LEU A 254 21.85 -2.35 22.75
N THR A 255 20.74 -2.14 23.47
CA THR A 255 20.04 -3.24 24.15
C THR A 255 19.46 -4.21 23.12
N GLN A 256 18.75 -3.71 22.10
CA GLN A 256 18.17 -4.58 21.07
C GLN A 256 19.26 -5.25 20.22
N ALA A 257 20.29 -4.50 19.82
CA ALA A 257 21.40 -5.03 19.05
C ALA A 257 22.14 -6.14 19.79
N SER A 258 22.38 -5.97 21.11
CA SER A 258 23.04 -7.02 21.92
C SER A 258 22.24 -8.34 21.94
N LYS A 259 20.90 -8.25 22.04
CA LYS A 259 20.01 -9.41 21.97
C LYS A 259 20.05 -10.07 20.59
N ASN A 260 19.95 -9.29 19.50
CA ASN A 260 19.95 -9.80 18.14
C ASN A 260 21.30 -10.41 17.72
N LEU A 261 22.41 -9.90 18.27
CA LEU A 261 23.76 -10.45 18.08
C LEU A 261 24.07 -11.62 19.03
N TYR A 262 23.16 -11.97 19.95
CA TYR A 262 23.37 -13.00 20.98
C TYR A 262 24.63 -12.78 21.83
N ILE A 263 24.91 -11.52 22.17
CA ILE A 263 26.06 -11.14 23.01
C ILE A 263 25.62 -10.35 24.23
N HIS A 264 26.48 -10.32 25.25
CA HIS A 264 26.27 -9.46 26.41
C HIS A 264 26.45 -7.98 26.05
N ARG A 265 25.70 -7.09 26.72
CA ARG A 265 25.77 -5.62 26.53
C ARG A 265 27.20 -5.07 26.68
N ASN A 266 27.97 -5.59 27.64
CA ASN A 266 29.35 -5.16 27.85
C ASN A 266 30.26 -5.51 26.66
N THR A 267 30.06 -6.69 26.05
CA THR A 267 30.78 -7.09 24.83
C THR A 267 30.43 -6.15 23.68
N LEU A 268 29.15 -5.79 23.55
CA LEU A 268 28.74 -4.80 22.54
C LEU A 268 29.42 -3.45 22.77
N ILE A 269 29.45 -2.94 24.00
CA ILE A 269 30.14 -1.68 24.34
C ILE A 269 31.62 -1.75 23.96
N TYR A 270 32.30 -2.86 24.25
CA TYR A 270 33.69 -3.05 23.85
C TYR A 270 33.85 -2.99 22.32
N ARG A 271 32.98 -3.66 21.56
CA ARG A 271 32.99 -3.61 20.09
C ARG A 271 32.77 -2.19 19.58
N VAL A 272 31.89 -1.42 20.22
CA VAL A 272 31.63 -0.01 19.90
C VAL A 272 32.86 0.86 20.10
N GLU A 273 33.58 0.69 21.22
CA GLU A 273 34.85 1.40 21.44
C GLU A 273 35.90 1.01 20.40
N LYS A 274 35.94 -0.28 20.01
CA LYS A 274 36.85 -0.78 18.99
C LYS A 274 36.54 -0.19 17.61
N ILE A 275 35.26 -0.13 17.22
CA ILE A 275 34.79 0.55 15.99
C ILE A 275 35.26 2.00 15.98
N LYS A 276 35.07 2.74 17.09
CA LYS A 276 35.54 4.14 17.19
C LYS A 276 37.05 4.24 17.02
N LYS A 277 37.82 3.35 17.64
CA LYS A 277 39.28 3.35 17.55
C LYS A 277 39.78 3.05 16.12
N GLU A 278 39.12 2.15 15.40
CA GLU A 278 39.53 1.70 14.06
C GLU A 278 39.04 2.62 12.93
N THR A 279 37.86 3.24 13.10
CA THR A 279 37.22 4.06 12.05
C THR A 279 37.25 5.56 12.32
N GLY A 280 37.47 5.97 13.58
CA GLY A 280 37.31 7.35 14.03
C GLY A 280 35.87 7.75 14.34
N TYR A 281 34.86 6.96 13.95
CA TYR A 281 33.44 7.27 14.16
C TYR A 281 32.91 6.73 15.49
N ASP A 282 32.36 7.61 16.33
CA ASP A 282 31.64 7.28 17.55
C ASP A 282 30.14 7.18 17.28
N ILE A 283 29.62 5.95 17.26
CA ILE A 283 28.19 5.69 17.08
C ILE A 283 27.29 6.24 18.21
N ARG A 284 27.86 6.72 19.32
CA ARG A 284 27.11 7.42 20.38
C ARG A 284 26.94 8.91 20.08
N ASN A 285 27.77 9.44 19.19
CA ASN A 285 27.59 10.79 18.68
C ASN A 285 26.52 10.77 17.59
N PHE A 286 25.44 11.54 17.79
CA PHE A 286 24.30 11.56 16.86
C PHE A 286 24.71 11.86 15.40
N LYS A 287 25.60 12.83 15.19
CA LYS A 287 26.00 13.26 13.84
C LYS A 287 26.81 12.17 13.14
N GLU A 288 27.76 11.57 13.84
CA GLU A 288 28.62 10.50 13.31
C GLU A 288 27.83 9.21 13.08
N ALA A 289 26.94 8.86 14.02
CA ALA A 289 26.02 7.73 13.90
C ALA A 289 25.08 7.88 12.69
N THR A 290 24.51 9.07 12.49
CA THR A 290 23.66 9.38 11.33
C THR A 290 24.47 9.32 10.03
N TYR A 291 25.71 9.79 10.03
CA TYR A 291 26.57 9.69 8.85
C TYR A 291 26.88 8.23 8.49
N LEU A 292 27.23 7.39 9.47
CA LEU A 292 27.39 5.95 9.26
C LEU A 292 26.11 5.28 8.75
N TYR A 293 24.94 5.72 9.21
CA TYR A 293 23.65 5.26 8.67
C TYR A 293 23.50 5.60 7.19
N VAL A 294 23.80 6.85 6.80
CA VAL A 294 23.76 7.29 5.41
C VAL A 294 24.71 6.47 4.54
N LEU A 295 25.96 6.25 5.00
CA LEU A 295 26.94 5.43 4.30
C LEU A 295 26.43 3.98 4.11
N TYR A 296 25.91 3.37 5.17
CA TYR A 296 25.37 2.00 5.15
C TYR A 296 24.17 1.83 4.23
N ILE A 297 23.19 2.75 4.28
CA ILE A 297 22.02 2.66 3.42
C ILE A 297 22.41 2.93 1.97
N ASN A 298 23.27 3.91 1.72
CA ASN A 298 23.76 4.22 0.38
C ASN A 298 24.59 3.06 -0.22
N SER A 299 25.34 2.30 0.58
CA SER A 299 26.14 1.17 0.06
C SER A 299 25.28 0.03 -0.52
N LYS A 300 24.01 -0.05 -0.11
CA LYS A 300 23.02 -1.01 -0.63
C LYS A 300 22.35 -0.57 -1.94
N ARG A 301 22.52 0.69 -2.33
CA ARG A 301 21.87 1.30 -3.49
C ARG A 301 22.19 0.51 -4.76
N ILE A 302 21.17 0.28 -5.58
CA ILE A 302 21.29 -0.21 -6.95
C ILE A 302 21.44 1.00 -7.86
N ASP A 303 22.47 0.99 -8.71
CA ASP A 303 22.71 2.01 -9.74
C ASP A 303 21.80 1.82 -10.96
#